data_AF-N9K1W4-F1
#
_entry.id   AF-N9K1W4-F1
#
_cell.length_a   1.000
_cell.length_b   1.000
_cell.length_c   1.000
_cell.angle_alpha   90.00
_cell.angle_beta   90.00
_cell.angle_gamma   90.00
#
_symmetry.space_group_name_H-M   'P 1'
#
loop_
_entity.id
_entity.type
_entity.pdbx_description
1 polymer ?
#
loop_
_entity_poly.entity_id
_entity_poly.type
_entity_poly.pdbx_seq_one_letter_code
_entity_poly.pdbx_strand_id
1 'polypeptide(L)'
;MPQKFQYKDLKKQKKSYSGKKKTHTFKVQAIIHYQTRKILSLCTSRGAVHDFELFKRNLNQIPTGAFILADKGYQGIYTVYPNSLLPLKAKKRCKMDPELKIYNQEIRVC
;
A
#
# COMPACT_ATOMS: atom_id res chain seq x y z
N MET A 1 13.38 27.82 -41.83
CA MET A 1 12.65 26.53 -41.82
C MET A 1 11.88 26.41 -40.51
N PRO A 2 10.55 26.28 -40.48
CA PRO A 2 9.84 26.21 -39.21
C PRO A 2 9.98 24.81 -38.62
N GLN A 3 10.53 24.72 -37.40
CA GLN A 3 10.57 23.48 -36.62
C GLN A 3 9.13 23.09 -36.25
N LYS A 4 8.67 21.96 -36.80
CA LYS A 4 7.40 21.34 -36.41
C LYS A 4 7.52 20.82 -34.97
N PHE A 5 7.03 21.59 -34.00
CA PHE A 5 6.79 21.09 -32.65
C PHE A 5 5.64 20.07 -32.71
N GLN A 6 5.96 18.77 -32.75
CA GLN A 6 4.93 17.75 -32.66
C GLN A 6 4.42 17.69 -31.22
N TYR A 7 3.26 18.29 -30.98
CA TYR A 7 2.50 18.06 -29.76
C TYR A 7 2.01 16.61 -29.76
N LYS A 8 2.64 15.73 -28.98
CA LYS A 8 2.11 14.39 -28.71
C LYS A 8 0.92 14.57 -27.78
N ASP A 9 -0.29 14.39 -28.29
CA ASP A 9 -1.48 14.24 -27.47
C ASP A 9 -1.22 13.14 -26.43
N LEU A 10 -1.12 13.55 -25.16
CA LEU A 10 -1.03 12.62 -24.04
C LEU A 10 -2.35 11.84 -23.99
N LYS A 11 -2.35 10.61 -24.52
CA LYS A 11 -3.49 9.70 -24.41
C LYS A 11 -3.92 9.63 -22.94
N LYS A 12 -5.06 10.24 -22.63
CA LYS A 12 -5.63 10.26 -21.27
C LYS A 12 -5.99 8.83 -20.90
N GLN A 13 -5.18 8.23 -20.03
CA GLN A 13 -5.42 6.89 -19.51
C GLN A 13 -6.76 6.86 -18.76
N LYS A 14 -7.59 5.85 -19.04
CA LYS A 14 -8.89 5.69 -18.37
C LYS A 14 -8.69 5.62 -16.84
N LYS A 15 -9.57 6.26 -16.06
CA LYS A 15 -9.39 6.52 -14.62
C LYS A 15 -9.02 5.30 -13.74
N SER A 16 -9.45 4.08 -14.11
CA SER A 16 -9.17 2.85 -13.35
C SER A 16 -8.25 1.85 -14.08
N TYR A 17 -7.73 2.22 -15.25
CA TYR A 17 -6.89 1.34 -16.06
C TYR A 17 -5.46 1.32 -15.50
N SER A 18 -4.94 0.15 -15.16
CA SER A 18 -3.56 -0.03 -14.72
C SER A 18 -2.67 -0.38 -15.90
N GLY A 19 -1.68 0.47 -16.20
CA GLY A 19 -0.71 0.19 -17.28
C GLY A 19 0.14 -1.06 -17.00
N LYS A 20 0.45 -1.32 -15.72
CA LYS A 20 1.23 -2.51 -15.30
C LYS A 20 0.47 -3.81 -15.51
N LYS A 21 -0.84 -3.81 -15.23
CA LYS A 21 -1.71 -4.99 -15.38
C LYS A 21 -2.44 -5.05 -16.73
N LYS A 22 -2.35 -3.98 -17.52
CA LYS A 22 -3.07 -3.77 -18.79
C LYS A 22 -4.59 -3.98 -18.70
N THR A 23 -5.18 -3.74 -17.53
CA THR A 23 -6.63 -3.92 -17.28
C THR A 23 -7.17 -2.90 -16.28
N HIS A 24 -8.49 -2.80 -16.17
CA HIS A 24 -9.15 -2.03 -15.13
C HIS A 24 -8.98 -2.74 -13.78
N THR A 25 -8.48 -2.02 -12.79
CA THR A 25 -8.18 -2.57 -11.47
C THR A 25 -8.89 -1.77 -10.39
N PHE A 26 -9.42 -2.50 -9.42
CA PHE A 26 -9.91 -1.98 -8.15
C PHE A 26 -9.04 -2.56 -7.03
N LYS A 27 -8.85 -1.75 -5.99
CA LYS A 27 -8.19 -2.12 -4.75
C LYS A 27 -9.23 -2.23 -3.66
N VAL A 28 -9.08 -3.24 -2.84
CA VAL A 28 -9.85 -3.44 -1.62
C VAL A 28 -8.85 -3.46 -0.47
N GLN A 29 -9.13 -2.68 0.56
CA GLN A 29 -8.42 -2.69 1.83
C GLN A 29 -9.39 -3.20 2.89
N ALA A 30 -8.97 -4.19 3.67
CA ALA A 30 -9.73 -4.69 4.80
C ALA A 30 -8.92 -4.44 6.08
N ILE A 31 -9.60 -3.95 7.11
CA ILE A 31 -9.05 -3.88 8.47
C ILE A 31 -9.73 -4.98 9.27
N ILE A 32 -8.94 -5.89 9.80
CA ILE A 32 -9.41 -7.10 10.45
C ILE A 32 -8.88 -7.10 11.88
N HIS A 33 -9.75 -7.38 12.83
CA HIS A 33 -9.33 -7.56 14.22
C HIS A 33 -8.50 -8.84 14.34
N TYR A 34 -7.28 -8.73 14.86
CA TYR A 34 -6.29 -9.81 14.83
C TYR A 34 -6.76 -11.10 15.52
N GLN A 35 -7.34 -11.00 16.71
CA GLN A 35 -7.74 -12.18 17.50
C GLN A 35 -9.08 -12.76 17.02
N THR A 36 -10.09 -11.92 16.87
CA THR A 36 -11.47 -12.33 16.58
C THR A 36 -11.74 -12.55 15.10
N ARG A 37 -10.80 -12.16 14.23
CA ARG A 37 -10.91 -12.21 12.76
C ARG A 37 -12.10 -11.46 12.17
N LYS A 38 -12.75 -10.60 12.97
CA LYS A 38 -13.87 -9.76 12.51
C LYS A 38 -13.34 -8.69 11.57
N ILE A 39 -14.05 -8.49 10.46
CA ILE A 39 -13.82 -7.36 9.56
C ILE A 39 -14.36 -6.11 10.25
N LEU A 40 -13.46 -5.19 10.58
CA LEU A 40 -13.80 -3.91 11.21
C LEU A 40 -14.14 -2.86 10.14
N SER A 41 -13.46 -2.91 8.99
CA SER A 41 -13.66 -1.97 7.90
C SER A 41 -13.26 -2.58 6.57
N LEU A 42 -13.94 -2.12 5.51
CA LEU A 42 -13.68 -2.51 4.15
C LEU A 42 -13.78 -1.28 3.25
N CYS A 43 -12.65 -0.93 2.63
CA CYS A 43 -12.48 0.28 1.83
C CYS A 43 -12.13 -0.09 0.40
N THR A 44 -12.66 0.64 -0.57
CA THR A 44 -12.42 0.37 -1.98
C THR A 44 -11.87 1.60 -2.69
N SER A 45 -11.02 1.38 -3.69
CA SER A 45 -10.52 2.46 -4.53
C SER A 45 -10.10 1.98 -5.91
N ARG A 46 -9.81 2.93 -6.79
CA ARG A 46 -9.20 2.64 -8.09
C ARG A 46 -7.79 2.11 -7.88
N GLY A 47 -7.34 1.15 -8.70
CA GLY A 47 -6.03 0.52 -8.52
C GLY A 47 -4.81 1.44 -8.69
N ALA A 48 -5.00 2.67 -9.18
CA ALA A 48 -3.96 3.69 -9.24
C ALA A 48 -3.62 4.33 -7.88
N VAL A 49 -4.52 4.23 -6.89
CA VAL A 49 -4.31 4.80 -5.55
C VAL A 49 -3.29 3.94 -4.79
N HIS A 50 -2.36 4.58 -4.08
CA HIS A 50 -1.40 3.87 -3.22
C HIS A 50 -2.08 3.29 -1.98
N ASP A 51 -1.61 2.15 -1.49
CA ASP A 51 -2.29 1.43 -0.39
C ASP A 51 -2.31 2.26 0.91
N PHE A 52 -1.18 2.92 1.23
CA PHE A 52 -1.11 3.84 2.37
C PHE A 52 -1.97 5.11 2.20
N GLU A 53 -2.20 5.58 0.97
CA GLU A 53 -3.08 6.73 0.72
C GLU A 53 -4.54 6.34 0.96
N LEU A 54 -4.93 5.12 0.58
CA LEU A 54 -6.24 4.58 0.89
C LEU A 54 -6.45 4.43 2.40
N PHE A 55 -5.42 3.96 3.11
CA PHE A 55 -5.42 3.88 4.57
C PHE A 55 -5.65 5.24 5.24
N LYS A 56 -4.91 6.27 4.81
CA LYS A 56 -5.00 7.62 5.39
C LYS A 56 -6.40 8.23 5.31
N ARG A 57 -7.17 7.88 4.28
CA ARG A 57 -8.56 8.35 4.11
C ARG A 57 -9.53 7.76 5.11
N ASN A 58 -9.18 6.63 5.73
CA ASN A 58 -10.05 5.84 6.60
C ASN A 58 -9.52 5.76 8.05
N LEU A 59 -8.61 6.66 8.43
CA LEU A 59 -7.99 6.70 9.77
C LEU A 59 -9.01 6.79 10.90
N ASN A 60 -10.13 7.48 10.67
CA ASN A 60 -11.17 7.73 11.66
C ASN A 60 -11.84 6.43 12.17
N GLN A 61 -11.65 5.31 11.49
CA GLN A 61 -12.22 4.01 11.86
C GLN A 61 -11.29 3.19 12.77
N ILE A 62 -10.05 3.65 12.98
CA ILE A 62 -9.06 2.96 13.80
C ILE A 62 -8.83 3.78 15.08
N PRO A 63 -8.92 3.17 16.27
CA PRO A 63 -8.63 3.85 17.52
C PRO A 63 -7.21 4.43 17.52
N THR A 64 -7.06 5.66 18.04
CA THR A 64 -5.74 6.26 18.21
C THR A 64 -4.89 5.41 19.15
N GLY A 65 -3.65 5.12 18.78
CA GLY A 65 -2.75 4.25 19.54
C GLY A 65 -2.97 2.75 19.33
N ALA A 66 -3.88 2.34 18.44
CA ALA A 66 -4.04 0.93 18.07
C ALA A 66 -2.73 0.33 17.53
N PHE A 67 -2.53 -0.95 17.83
CA PHE A 67 -1.44 -1.71 17.26
C PHE A 67 -1.80 -2.19 15.85
N ILE A 68 -0.99 -1.86 14.86
CA ILE A 68 -1.28 -2.18 13.45
C ILE A 68 -0.23 -3.12 12.89
N LEU A 69 -0.69 -4.29 12.44
CA LEU A 69 0.10 -5.21 11.65
C LEU A 69 -0.27 -5.02 10.16
N ALA A 70 0.68 -4.59 9.34
CA ALA A 70 0.42 -4.22 7.94
C ALA A 70 1.51 -4.72 6.98
N ASP A 71 1.19 -4.73 5.69
CA ASP A 71 2.13 -5.10 4.63
C ASP A 71 3.17 -3.99 4.32
N LYS A 72 4.17 -4.31 3.49
CA LYS A 72 5.24 -3.36 3.10
C LYS A 72 4.74 -2.12 2.35
N GLY A 73 3.55 -2.15 1.77
CA GLY A 73 2.90 -1.04 1.08
C GLY A 73 2.47 0.08 2.02
N TYR A 74 2.49 -0.14 3.33
CA TYR A 74 2.17 0.86 4.36
C TYR A 74 3.42 1.56 4.90
N GLN A 75 4.51 1.60 4.13
CA GLN A 75 5.73 2.32 4.51
C GLN A 75 5.40 3.77 4.91
N GLY A 76 5.79 4.14 6.13
CA GLY A 76 5.50 5.45 6.72
C GLY A 76 4.34 5.45 7.72
N ILE A 77 3.66 4.33 7.95
CA ILE A 77 2.57 4.23 8.94
C ILE A 77 2.99 4.61 10.36
N TYR A 78 4.27 4.44 10.71
CA TYR A 78 4.83 4.83 12.01
C TYR A 78 4.62 6.31 12.37
N THR A 79 4.43 7.20 11.38
CA THR A 79 4.14 8.61 11.66
C THR A 79 2.73 8.84 12.22
N VAL A 80 1.82 7.89 11.99
CA VAL A 80 0.41 7.96 12.43
C VAL A 80 0.14 6.96 13.55
N TYR A 81 0.69 5.75 13.43
CA TYR A 81 0.60 4.67 14.40
C TYR A 81 2.02 4.19 14.75
N PRO A 82 2.67 4.75 15.78
CA PRO A 82 4.02 4.36 16.16
C PRO A 82 4.12 2.90 16.58
N ASN A 83 3.03 2.36 17.16
CA ASN A 83 2.91 0.97 17.58
C ASN A 83 2.51 0.04 16.42
N SER A 84 3.22 0.12 15.29
CA SER A 84 2.93 -0.73 14.13
C SER A 84 4.03 -1.78 13.89
N LEU A 85 3.70 -2.87 13.21
CA LEU A 85 4.67 -3.83 12.68
C LEU A 85 4.49 -3.97 11.17
N LEU A 86 5.61 -3.89 10.46
CA LEU A 86 5.68 -4.02 9.01
C LEU A 86 6.89 -4.84 8.63
N PRO A 87 6.77 -5.70 7.61
CA PRO A 87 7.92 -6.42 7.10
C PRO A 87 9.03 -5.47 6.64
N LEU A 88 10.25 -5.71 7.11
CA LEU A 88 11.42 -4.88 6.84
C LEU A 88 11.91 -5.05 5.40
N LYS A 89 12.47 -3.98 4.85
CA LYS A 89 13.01 -3.93 3.49
C LYS A 89 14.53 -3.94 3.54
N ALA A 90 15.15 -4.77 2.69
CA ALA A 90 16.59 -4.75 2.51
C ALA A 90 17.06 -3.41 1.89
N LYS A 91 18.28 -2.99 2.24
CA LYS A 91 18.94 -1.85 1.60
C LYS A 91 19.16 -2.15 0.10
N LYS A 92 19.11 -1.10 -0.73
CA LYS A 92 19.28 -1.22 -2.19
C LYS A 92 20.66 -1.84 -2.47
N ARG A 93 20.70 -2.90 -3.29
CA ARG A 93 21.91 -3.68 -3.65
C ARG A 93 22.55 -4.48 -2.51
N CYS A 94 21.87 -4.66 -1.38
CA CYS A 94 22.31 -5.54 -0.29
C CYS A 94 21.42 -6.79 -0.23
N LYS A 95 22.02 -7.94 0.12
CA LYS A 95 21.23 -9.13 0.50
C LYS A 95 20.51 -8.84 1.82
N MET A 96 19.29 -9.35 1.95
CA MET A 96 18.56 -9.24 3.21
C MET A 96 19.22 -10.13 4.24
N ASP A 97 19.50 -9.56 5.40
CA ASP A 97 20.06 -10.27 6.54
C ASP A 97 19.19 -11.49 6.92
N PRO A 98 19.78 -12.65 7.26
CA PRO A 98 19.02 -13.83 7.68
C PRO A 98 18.03 -13.56 8.83
N GLU A 99 18.40 -12.76 9.82
CA GLU A 99 17.53 -12.43 10.96
C GLU A 99 16.32 -11.63 10.51
N LEU A 100 16.51 -10.68 9.59
CA LEU A 100 15.42 -9.91 8.99
C LEU A 100 14.49 -10.77 8.14
N LYS A 101 14.98 -11.89 7.59
CA LYS A 101 14.11 -12.86 6.89
C LYS A 101 13.24 -13.63 7.86
N ILE A 102 13.81 -14.10 8.98
CA ILE A 102 13.05 -14.80 10.03
C ILE A 102 11.99 -13.85 10.60
N TYR A 103 12.37 -12.62 10.97
CA TYR A 103 11.42 -11.60 11.41
C TYR A 103 10.27 -11.42 10.40
N ASN A 104 10.58 -11.25 9.12
CA ASN A 104 9.57 -11.09 8.06
C ASN A 104 8.71 -12.34 7.84
N GLN A 105 9.18 -13.52 8.21
CA GLN A 105 8.41 -14.78 8.18
C GLN A 105 7.46 -14.87 9.38
N GLU A 106 7.90 -14.44 10.57
CA GLU A 106 7.07 -14.41 11.78
C GLU A 106 5.91 -13.41 11.66
N ILE A 107 6.20 -12.21 11.16
CA ILE A 107 5.19 -11.15 11.03
C ILE A 107 4.46 -11.15 9.69
N ARG A 108 4.56 -12.25 8.94
CA ARG A 108 4.00 -12.36 7.60
C ARG A 108 2.48 -12.26 7.70
N VAL A 109 1.97 -11.09 7.34
CA VAL A 109 0.53 -10.83 7.29
C VAL A 109 -0.02 -11.54 6.07
N CYS A 110 -0.75 -12.63 6.31
CA CYS A 110 -1.64 -13.30 5.38
C CYS A 110 -3.03 -13.34 6.02
#